data_AF-A0A6S7IWF8-F1
#
_entry.id   AF-A0A6S7IWF8-F1
#
_cell.length_a   1.000
_cell.length_b   1.000
_cell.length_c   1.000
_cell.angle_alpha   90.00
_cell.angle_beta   90.00
_cell.angle_gamma   90.00
#
_symmetry.space_group_name_H-M   'P 1'
#
loop_
_entity.id
_entity.type
_entity.pdbx_description
1 polymer ?
#
loop_
_entity_poly.entity_id
_entity_poly.type
_entity_poly.pdbx_seq_one_letter_code
_entity_poly.pdbx_strand_id
1 'polypeptide(L)'
;MMGPVPLTFDILAVLQSDLARQSLYVKFDPLVEARSDQVAQDSNSFPNINPADLLFQGPISTDDLLGMDTPPAKPVVSRRALLAQSQNTETEESTATSTIAPVDLFELSPSQDITPPEDAEEATTSKSESSIIVTEEESSLVQPLQFSKKDLDKAVEDEQEKLLSQWNLQNSLHEAEMEKLLDERNKILEERNKIMDENKVVKTLMMEYEQTMAQMIKDRENEQSQQEKSNSEIAQERDQLQRDLNNTEKSFAHLHEKFGKLKTAVESYRKNEDVLKKVVKDLQEDVKNAEAKYQVLKSHAEQKLQEANVEINRVQTSYKAELAGFQAALKREKTKTSSLQQNLDQKTNENKELTSICDELISKVGPMP
;
A
#
# COMPACT_ATOMS: atom_id res chain seq x y z
N MET A 1 -75.22 -20.77 64.60
CA MET A 1 -74.05 -21.42 63.96
C MET A 1 -72.97 -20.38 63.79
N MET A 2 -71.73 -20.66 64.22
CA MET A 2 -70.63 -19.71 64.08
C MET A 2 -70.08 -19.72 62.64
N GLY A 3 -69.83 -18.53 62.08
CA GLY A 3 -69.02 -18.39 60.88
C GLY A 3 -67.51 -18.36 61.23
N PRO A 4 -66.62 -18.86 60.36
CA PRO A 4 -65.18 -18.81 60.58
C PRO A 4 -64.61 -17.42 60.24
N VAL A 5 -63.65 -16.96 61.03
CA VAL A 5 -62.86 -15.74 60.79
C VAL A 5 -61.46 -16.15 60.31
N PRO A 6 -61.00 -15.72 59.12
CA PRO A 6 -59.60 -15.86 58.73
C PRO A 6 -58.82 -14.59 59.09
N LEU A 7 -57.84 -14.69 59.98
CA LEU A 7 -56.92 -13.58 60.30
C LEU A 7 -55.49 -14.09 60.58
N THR A 8 -54.54 -13.20 60.28
CA THR A 8 -53.16 -13.07 60.83
C THR A 8 -51.93 -13.62 60.08
N PHE A 9 -52.00 -14.54 59.11
CA PHE A 9 -50.76 -15.09 58.54
C PHE A 9 -50.07 -14.22 57.45
N ASP A 10 -50.82 -13.55 56.56
CA ASP A 10 -50.21 -12.85 55.41
C ASP A 10 -49.55 -11.50 55.75
N ILE A 11 -50.04 -10.79 56.77
CA ILE A 11 -49.58 -9.43 57.10
C ILE A 11 -48.13 -9.44 57.61
N LEU A 12 -47.73 -10.46 58.37
CA LEU A 12 -46.35 -10.60 58.85
C LEU A 12 -45.37 -10.86 57.70
N ALA A 13 -45.75 -11.70 56.72
CA ALA A 13 -44.89 -12.02 55.58
C ALA A 13 -44.60 -10.80 54.69
N VAL A 14 -45.63 -9.98 54.42
CA VAL A 14 -45.48 -8.73 53.65
C VAL A 14 -44.63 -7.71 54.40
N LEU A 15 -44.85 -7.52 55.70
CA LEU A 15 -44.05 -6.60 56.52
C LEU A 15 -42.58 -7.03 56.63
N GLN A 16 -42.30 -8.33 56.69
CA GLN A 16 -40.92 -8.84 56.70
C GLN A 16 -40.22 -8.63 55.35
N SER A 17 -40.96 -8.77 54.23
CA SER A 17 -40.47 -8.44 52.89
C SER A 17 -40.14 -6.96 52.74
N ASP A 18 -41.01 -6.05 53.20
CA ASP A 18 -40.78 -4.61 53.07
C ASP A 18 -39.65 -4.11 53.99
N LEU A 19 -39.54 -4.66 55.21
CA LEU A 19 -38.41 -4.36 56.10
C LEU A 19 -37.08 -4.89 55.51
N ALA A 20 -37.09 -6.06 54.86
CA ALA A 20 -35.94 -6.58 54.15
C ALA A 20 -35.55 -5.70 52.95
N ARG A 21 -36.52 -5.20 52.16
CA ARG A 21 -36.30 -4.26 51.04
C ARG A 21 -35.76 -2.90 51.49
N GLN A 22 -36.08 -2.46 52.70
CA GLN A 22 -35.56 -1.20 53.28
C GLN A 22 -34.22 -1.39 54.01
N SER A 23 -33.76 -2.63 54.21
CA SER A 23 -32.46 -2.93 54.80
C SER A 23 -31.32 -2.37 53.95
N LEU A 24 -30.33 -1.76 54.60
CA LEU A 24 -29.12 -1.26 53.95
C LEU A 24 -28.38 -2.34 53.15
N TYR A 25 -28.53 -3.61 53.51
CA TYR A 25 -27.92 -4.73 52.80
C TYR A 25 -28.41 -4.87 51.35
N VAL A 26 -29.66 -4.49 51.05
CA VAL A 26 -30.22 -4.53 49.68
C VAL A 26 -29.77 -3.34 48.84
N LYS A 27 -29.48 -2.19 49.46
CA LYS A 27 -28.97 -0.99 48.77
C LYS A 27 -27.50 -1.08 48.33
N PHE A 28 -26.78 -2.14 48.72
CA PHE A 28 -25.39 -2.37 48.36
C PHE A 28 -25.16 -3.74 47.69
N ASP A 29 -26.22 -4.43 47.25
CA ASP A 29 -26.11 -5.67 46.47
C ASP A 29 -26.30 -5.39 44.97
N PRO A 30 -25.21 -5.39 44.16
CA PRO A 30 -25.27 -5.08 42.72
C PRO A 30 -26.00 -6.16 41.90
N LEU A 31 -26.43 -7.28 42.49
CA LEU A 31 -27.22 -8.32 41.81
C LEU A 31 -28.74 -8.13 41.95
N VAL A 32 -29.21 -7.32 42.90
CA VAL A 32 -30.65 -7.12 43.13
C VAL A 32 -31.24 -6.03 42.24
N GLU A 33 -30.44 -5.01 41.91
CA GLU A 33 -30.83 -3.87 41.07
C GLU A 33 -31.24 -4.29 39.64
N ALA A 34 -30.73 -5.43 39.15
CA ALA A 34 -31.06 -5.99 37.84
C ALA A 34 -32.50 -6.58 37.70
N ARG A 35 -33.36 -6.49 38.73
CA ARG A 35 -34.71 -7.12 38.72
C ARG A 35 -35.91 -6.18 38.83
N SER A 36 -35.73 -4.87 39.05
CA SER A 36 -36.88 -3.94 39.17
C SER A 36 -37.37 -3.36 37.84
N ASP A 37 -36.51 -3.31 36.82
CA ASP A 37 -36.76 -2.44 35.66
C ASP A 37 -37.19 -3.24 34.41
N GLN A 38 -38.47 -3.61 34.40
CA GLN A 38 -39.16 -4.25 33.27
C GLN A 38 -40.51 -3.57 32.95
N VAL A 39 -40.58 -2.24 33.02
CA VAL A 39 -41.72 -1.46 32.48
C VAL A 39 -41.26 -0.17 31.79
N ALA A 40 -41.48 -0.10 30.47
CA ALA A 40 -41.62 1.08 29.61
C ALA A 40 -40.41 2.04 29.35
N GLN A 41 -39.84 1.84 28.15
CA GLN A 41 -39.43 2.83 27.14
C GLN A 41 -38.12 3.66 27.20
N ASP A 42 -37.64 3.90 25.97
CA ASP A 42 -36.74 4.93 25.43
C ASP A 42 -35.20 4.82 25.55
N SER A 43 -34.62 4.33 24.44
CA SER A 43 -33.43 4.84 23.74
C SER A 43 -32.27 5.43 24.55
N ASN A 44 -31.36 4.57 25.03
CA ASN A 44 -29.92 4.58 24.67
C ASN A 44 -29.15 3.59 25.57
N SER A 45 -29.04 2.33 25.12
CA SER A 45 -28.12 1.37 25.72
C SER A 45 -26.91 1.21 24.78
N PHE A 46 -25.77 1.75 25.19
CA PHE A 46 -24.49 1.36 24.60
C PHE A 46 -24.09 0.00 25.18
N PRO A 47 -23.79 -1.01 24.34
CA PRO A 47 -23.31 -2.29 24.86
C PRO A 47 -21.95 -2.10 25.53
N ASN A 48 -21.81 -2.63 26.75
CA ASN A 48 -20.54 -2.64 27.48
C ASN A 48 -19.61 -3.69 26.84
N ILE A 49 -18.87 -3.29 25.80
CA ILE A 49 -17.90 -4.12 25.08
C ILE A 49 -16.53 -3.95 25.73
N ASN A 50 -15.91 -5.05 26.16
CA ASN A 50 -14.52 -5.04 26.64
C ASN A 50 -13.58 -4.52 25.53
N PRO A 51 -12.74 -3.51 25.79
CA PRO A 51 -11.99 -2.82 24.73
C PRO A 51 -10.82 -3.62 24.11
N ALA A 52 -10.60 -4.86 24.54
CA ALA A 52 -9.57 -5.74 23.98
C ALA A 52 -9.97 -6.38 22.64
N ASP A 53 -11.25 -6.73 22.45
CA ASP A 53 -11.70 -7.47 21.25
C ASP A 53 -11.73 -6.62 19.98
N LEU A 54 -11.95 -5.30 20.11
CA LEU A 54 -12.00 -4.35 18.98
C LEU A 54 -10.62 -4.05 18.37
N LEU A 55 -9.51 -4.54 18.97
CA LEU A 55 -8.16 -4.33 18.47
C LEU A 55 -7.59 -5.52 17.67
N PHE A 56 -8.25 -6.69 17.67
CA PHE A 56 -7.71 -7.91 17.07
C PHE A 56 -8.67 -8.69 16.14
N GLN A 57 -9.94 -8.30 16.00
CA GLN A 57 -10.85 -8.93 15.04
C GLN A 57 -10.77 -8.31 13.63
N GLY A 58 -9.65 -8.58 12.97
CA GLY A 58 -9.49 -8.47 11.52
C GLY A 58 -8.34 -9.38 11.08
N PRO A 59 -8.43 -10.06 9.93
CA PRO A 59 -7.34 -10.89 9.42
C PRO A 59 -6.22 -10.00 8.86
N ILE A 60 -5.44 -9.39 9.76
CA ILE A 60 -4.21 -8.68 9.41
C ILE A 60 -3.17 -9.75 9.09
N SER A 61 -2.99 -10.03 7.80
CA SER A 61 -1.81 -10.77 7.33
C SER A 61 -0.59 -9.90 7.60
N THR A 62 0.20 -10.27 8.60
CA THR A 62 1.34 -9.45 9.09
C THR A 62 2.59 -9.52 8.22
N ASP A 63 2.55 -10.22 7.09
CA ASP A 63 3.72 -10.50 6.26
C ASP A 63 4.08 -9.40 5.25
N ASP A 64 3.17 -8.44 4.98
CA ASP A 64 3.29 -7.53 3.82
C ASP A 64 3.77 -6.10 4.17
N LEU A 65 4.34 -5.89 5.38
CA LEU A 65 4.75 -4.55 5.86
C LEU A 65 6.26 -4.37 6.09
N LEU A 66 7.09 -5.38 5.81
CA LEU A 66 8.56 -5.32 5.98
C LEU A 66 9.37 -5.91 4.80
N GLY A 67 8.80 -5.95 3.60
CA GLY A 67 9.46 -6.36 2.35
C GLY A 67 10.34 -5.29 1.69
N MET A 68 11.34 -4.77 2.40
CA MET A 68 12.41 -3.96 1.79
C MET A 68 13.54 -4.89 1.30
N ASP A 69 13.28 -5.59 0.20
CA ASP A 69 14.25 -6.51 -0.39
C ASP A 69 15.42 -5.77 -1.07
N THR A 70 16.63 -6.16 -0.66
CA THR A 70 17.88 -5.84 -1.37
C THR A 70 17.86 -6.33 -2.82
N PRO A 71 18.50 -5.62 -3.77
CA PRO A 71 18.45 -5.97 -5.19
C PRO A 71 19.05 -7.36 -5.47
N PRO A 72 18.48 -8.14 -6.41
CA PRO A 72 18.82 -9.55 -6.57
C PRO A 72 20.21 -9.77 -7.17
N ALA A 73 20.97 -10.68 -6.56
CA ALA A 73 22.22 -11.18 -7.12
C ALA A 73 21.96 -12.08 -8.35
N LYS A 74 22.80 -11.95 -9.38
CA LYS A 74 22.68 -12.67 -10.66
C LYS A 74 22.77 -14.19 -10.47
N PRO A 75 21.85 -15.01 -11.02
CA PRO A 75 22.00 -16.46 -11.02
C PRO A 75 23.03 -16.92 -12.07
N VAL A 76 24.00 -17.73 -11.64
CA VAL A 76 24.90 -18.46 -12.55
C VAL A 76 24.14 -19.66 -13.12
N VAL A 77 23.74 -19.58 -14.38
CA VAL A 77 23.02 -20.68 -15.05
C VAL A 77 24.00 -21.78 -15.49
N SER A 78 23.76 -23.00 -15.01
CA SER A 78 24.50 -24.18 -15.45
C SER A 78 24.12 -24.58 -16.88
N ARG A 79 25.14 -24.88 -17.71
CA ARG A 79 25.07 -25.10 -19.17
C ARG A 79 24.37 -26.40 -19.62
N ARG A 80 23.33 -26.87 -18.92
CA ARG A 80 22.74 -28.22 -19.12
C ARG A 80 21.23 -28.25 -19.38
N ALA A 81 20.57 -27.10 -19.50
CA ALA A 81 19.13 -27.00 -19.75
C ALA A 81 18.72 -26.58 -21.18
N LEU A 82 19.68 -26.30 -22.07
CA LEU A 82 19.43 -25.73 -23.41
C LEU A 82 19.34 -26.76 -24.56
N LEU A 83 18.93 -28.01 -24.28
CA LEU A 83 19.02 -29.12 -25.25
C LEU A 83 17.79 -30.05 -25.30
N ALA A 84 16.63 -29.61 -24.78
CA ALA A 84 15.43 -30.43 -24.73
C ALA A 84 14.12 -29.65 -24.93
N GLN A 85 13.99 -28.92 -26.06
CA GLN A 85 12.69 -28.68 -26.70
C GLN A 85 12.88 -28.19 -28.14
N SER A 86 12.75 -29.11 -29.09
CA SER A 86 12.57 -28.85 -30.51
C SER A 86 11.91 -30.08 -31.13
N GLN A 87 10.59 -30.05 -31.31
CA GLN A 87 9.84 -30.80 -32.32
C GLN A 87 8.32 -30.52 -32.23
N ASN A 88 7.70 -30.33 -33.40
CA ASN A 88 6.28 -30.50 -33.74
C ASN A 88 5.24 -29.49 -33.20
N THR A 89 4.18 -29.08 -33.93
CA THR A 89 3.82 -29.18 -35.38
C THR A 89 2.71 -28.14 -35.69
N GLU A 90 2.41 -27.91 -36.97
CA GLU A 90 1.45 -26.92 -37.51
C GLU A 90 -0.04 -27.21 -37.19
N THR A 91 -0.90 -26.16 -37.19
CA THR A 91 -2.09 -26.09 -38.08
C THR A 91 -2.72 -24.68 -38.18
N GLU A 92 -3.04 -24.31 -39.43
CA GLU A 92 -4.01 -23.37 -40.03
C GLU A 92 -4.98 -22.52 -39.16
N GLU A 93 -5.14 -21.22 -39.51
CA GLU A 93 -6.33 -20.74 -40.25
C GLU A 93 -6.12 -19.33 -40.87
N SER A 94 -6.93 -18.95 -41.87
CA SER A 94 -6.76 -17.74 -42.70
C SER A 94 -7.92 -16.74 -42.57
N THR A 95 -7.63 -15.43 -42.52
CA THR A 95 -8.49 -14.39 -43.12
C THR A 95 -7.65 -13.23 -43.65
N ALA A 96 -8.04 -12.67 -44.80
CA ALA A 96 -7.27 -11.69 -45.56
C ALA A 96 -7.60 -10.24 -45.19
N THR A 97 -6.72 -9.29 -45.55
CA THR A 97 -7.08 -8.10 -46.34
C THR A 97 -5.84 -7.53 -47.06
N SER A 98 -6.02 -7.17 -48.34
CA SER A 98 -5.15 -6.39 -49.23
C SER A 98 -4.44 -5.21 -48.53
N THR A 99 -3.23 -4.77 -48.90
CA THR A 99 -2.93 -3.95 -50.09
C THR A 99 -1.43 -3.64 -50.19
N ILE A 100 -1.00 -3.13 -51.36
CA ILE A 100 0.31 -2.56 -51.74
C ILE A 100 1.25 -3.58 -52.42
N ALA A 101 1.53 -3.32 -53.69
CA ALA A 101 2.45 -4.09 -54.53
C ALA A 101 3.87 -3.52 -54.45
N PRO A 102 4.92 -4.36 -54.39
CA PRO A 102 6.28 -3.96 -54.74
C PRO A 102 6.48 -4.05 -56.26
N VAL A 103 7.16 -3.05 -56.82
CA VAL A 103 7.66 -3.07 -58.20
C VAL A 103 8.95 -3.90 -58.21
N ASP A 104 8.99 -4.99 -58.97
CA ASP A 104 10.23 -5.72 -59.19
C ASP A 104 10.94 -5.18 -60.44
N LEU A 105 12.20 -4.79 -60.26
CA LEU A 105 13.01 -4.02 -61.21
C LEU A 105 14.36 -4.72 -61.39
N PHE A 106 14.38 -5.84 -62.10
CA PHE A 106 15.62 -6.40 -62.65
C PHE A 106 15.32 -7.32 -63.84
N GLU A 107 15.67 -6.86 -65.05
CA GLU A 107 16.50 -7.62 -65.99
C GLU A 107 16.99 -6.72 -67.13
N LEU A 108 18.31 -6.55 -67.22
CA LEU A 108 18.99 -5.66 -68.15
C LEU A 108 19.62 -6.46 -69.30
N SER A 109 18.94 -6.47 -70.45
CA SER A 109 19.55 -6.41 -71.79
C SER A 109 20.48 -7.59 -72.22
N PRO A 110 21.04 -7.59 -73.45
CA PRO A 110 20.68 -6.85 -74.68
C PRO A 110 20.38 -7.77 -75.88
N SER A 111 19.76 -7.22 -76.92
CA SER A 111 20.41 -7.03 -78.25
C SER A 111 19.39 -6.64 -79.33
N GLN A 112 19.81 -5.74 -80.20
CA GLN A 112 19.12 -5.43 -81.45
C GLN A 112 19.61 -6.42 -82.51
N ASP A 113 18.70 -6.95 -83.34
CA ASP A 113 19.09 -7.55 -84.62
C ASP A 113 18.28 -6.90 -85.75
N ILE A 114 19.00 -6.16 -86.59
CA ILE A 114 18.61 -5.81 -87.95
C ILE A 114 19.56 -6.60 -88.85
N THR A 115 19.09 -7.68 -89.48
CA THR A 115 19.54 -8.17 -90.81
C THR A 115 18.81 -9.45 -91.22
N PRO A 116 18.32 -9.50 -92.46
CA PRO A 116 18.26 -10.70 -93.30
C PRO A 116 19.25 -10.57 -94.49
N PRO A 117 19.39 -11.57 -95.39
CA PRO A 117 19.51 -13.02 -95.17
C PRO A 117 20.59 -13.70 -96.08
N GLU A 118 20.93 -14.95 -95.80
CA GLU A 118 21.62 -15.94 -96.66
C GLU A 118 21.26 -17.35 -96.10
N ASP A 119 21.08 -18.46 -96.84
CA ASP A 119 21.25 -18.72 -98.28
C ASP A 119 20.50 -20.01 -98.72
N ALA A 120 20.32 -20.22 -100.04
CA ALA A 120 20.05 -21.50 -100.77
C ALA A 120 18.79 -22.37 -100.41
N GLU A 121 18.00 -22.98 -101.32
CA GLU A 121 17.91 -23.13 -102.80
C GLU A 121 16.42 -22.94 -103.23
N GLU A 122 15.89 -23.09 -104.47
CA GLU A 122 16.40 -23.55 -105.77
C GLU A 122 15.59 -22.90 -106.95
N ALA A 123 16.06 -23.07 -108.18
CA ALA A 123 15.34 -23.09 -109.48
C ALA A 123 14.02 -22.29 -109.73
N THR A 124 14.08 -21.23 -110.56
CA THR A 124 13.82 -21.31 -112.03
C THR A 124 13.64 -19.95 -112.77
N THR A 125 14.42 -19.77 -113.85
CA THR A 125 14.10 -19.05 -115.13
C THR A 125 13.89 -17.52 -115.24
N SER A 126 14.89 -16.86 -115.86
CA SER A 126 14.83 -15.65 -116.75
C SER A 126 14.50 -14.28 -116.10
N LYS A 127 15.13 -13.15 -116.47
CA LYS A 127 15.66 -12.69 -117.77
C LYS A 127 16.70 -11.55 -117.57
N SER A 128 17.69 -11.41 -118.46
CA SER A 128 18.98 -10.73 -118.19
C SER A 128 19.07 -9.21 -118.48
N GLU A 129 20.07 -8.55 -117.85
CA GLU A 129 20.59 -7.21 -118.20
C GLU A 129 21.72 -7.23 -119.27
N SER A 130 22.19 -6.02 -119.63
CA SER A 130 22.89 -5.64 -120.87
C SER A 130 24.43 -5.68 -120.87
N SER A 131 25.01 -5.99 -122.05
CA SER A 131 26.37 -5.62 -122.58
C SER A 131 26.40 -6.13 -124.05
N ILE A 132 26.72 -5.44 -125.16
CA ILE A 132 27.76 -4.44 -125.53
C ILE A 132 29.17 -5.00 -125.28
N ILE A 133 30.04 -5.31 -126.26
CA ILE A 133 30.00 -5.26 -127.74
C ILE A 133 31.06 -6.28 -128.29
N VAL A 134 30.75 -7.04 -129.37
CA VAL A 134 31.59 -7.36 -130.57
C VAL A 134 33.11 -7.63 -130.39
N THR A 135 33.80 -8.67 -130.91
CA THR A 135 33.57 -9.78 -131.86
C THR A 135 34.81 -10.70 -131.94
N GLU A 136 34.61 -11.97 -132.34
CA GLU A 136 35.42 -12.80 -133.26
C GLU A 136 34.38 -13.70 -133.98
N GLU A 137 34.45 -14.18 -135.23
CA GLU A 137 35.50 -14.72 -136.12
C GLU A 137 35.31 -14.12 -137.57
N GLU A 138 36.06 -14.36 -138.65
CA GLU A 138 36.98 -15.44 -139.06
C GLU A 138 38.24 -14.94 -139.80
N SER A 139 39.24 -15.83 -139.88
CA SER A 139 40.51 -15.74 -140.62
C SER A 139 40.41 -15.92 -142.14
N SER A 140 41.29 -15.28 -142.93
CA SER A 140 42.04 -15.96 -144.01
C SER A 140 43.21 -15.17 -144.64
N LEU A 141 44.24 -15.91 -145.11
CA LEU A 141 45.31 -15.56 -146.06
C LEU A 141 46.49 -14.61 -145.68
N VAL A 142 47.47 -15.21 -144.98
CA VAL A 142 48.95 -15.13 -145.11
C VAL A 142 49.57 -14.24 -146.21
N GLN A 143 50.54 -13.38 -145.82
CA GLN A 143 51.88 -13.17 -146.45
C GLN A 143 52.88 -12.59 -145.39
N PRO A 144 54.22 -12.71 -145.56
CA PRO A 144 55.12 -12.98 -144.41
C PRO A 144 55.97 -11.81 -143.83
N LEU A 145 56.22 -11.91 -142.52
CA LEU A 145 57.34 -11.42 -141.69
C LEU A 145 58.37 -10.44 -142.30
N GLN A 146 58.67 -9.34 -141.57
CA GLN A 146 59.94 -9.15 -140.82
C GLN A 146 59.80 -8.09 -139.70
N PHE A 147 59.89 -8.50 -138.43
CA PHE A 147 60.18 -7.62 -137.28
C PHE A 147 61.16 -8.32 -136.33
N SER A 148 62.07 -7.55 -135.70
CA SER A 148 63.25 -8.09 -135.01
C SER A 148 62.97 -8.48 -133.56
N LYS A 149 63.43 -9.66 -133.15
CA LYS A 149 63.20 -10.26 -131.82
C LYS A 149 63.60 -9.34 -130.64
N LYS A 150 64.56 -8.45 -130.83
CA LYS A 150 65.12 -7.59 -129.78
C LYS A 150 64.16 -6.48 -129.31
N ASP A 151 63.23 -6.06 -130.16
CA ASP A 151 62.24 -5.04 -129.81
C ASP A 151 61.03 -5.66 -129.10
N LEU A 152 60.73 -6.94 -129.37
CA LEU A 152 59.68 -7.70 -128.68
C LEU A 152 60.08 -8.02 -127.24
N ASP A 153 61.30 -8.51 -127.02
CA ASP A 153 61.80 -8.82 -125.67
C ASP A 153 61.84 -7.54 -124.79
N LYS A 154 62.23 -6.38 -125.37
CA LYS A 154 62.19 -5.10 -124.66
C LYS A 154 60.76 -4.62 -124.40
N ALA A 155 59.84 -4.75 -125.36
CA ALA A 155 58.43 -4.40 -125.14
C ALA A 155 57.79 -5.25 -124.01
N VAL A 156 58.18 -6.53 -123.90
CA VAL A 156 57.76 -7.42 -122.80
C VAL A 156 58.39 -7.01 -121.47
N GLU A 157 59.65 -6.59 -121.44
CA GLU A 157 60.31 -6.09 -120.22
C GLU A 157 59.72 -4.74 -119.76
N ASP A 158 59.49 -3.80 -120.68
CA ASP A 158 58.81 -2.51 -120.44
C ASP A 158 57.33 -2.76 -119.97
N GLU A 159 56.65 -3.79 -120.48
CA GLU A 159 55.30 -4.21 -120.06
C GLU A 159 55.30 -4.88 -118.68
N GLN A 160 56.28 -5.74 -118.39
CA GLN A 160 56.46 -6.37 -117.08
C GLN A 160 56.82 -5.35 -115.99
N GLU A 161 57.70 -4.39 -116.28
CA GLU A 161 58.03 -3.30 -115.36
C GLU A 161 56.80 -2.41 -115.12
N LYS A 162 56.01 -2.10 -116.15
CA LYS A 162 54.74 -1.38 -116.02
C LYS A 162 53.72 -2.14 -115.16
N LEU A 163 53.58 -3.45 -115.36
CA LEU A 163 52.68 -4.29 -114.56
C LEU A 163 53.15 -4.40 -113.10
N LEU A 164 54.46 -4.55 -112.87
CA LEU A 164 55.04 -4.58 -111.53
C LEU A 164 54.93 -3.22 -110.83
N SER A 165 55.09 -2.11 -111.57
CA SER A 165 54.87 -0.75 -111.06
C SER A 165 53.39 -0.51 -110.74
N GLN A 166 52.47 -1.00 -111.56
CA GLN A 166 51.03 -0.93 -111.30
C GLN A 166 50.65 -1.78 -110.08
N TRP A 167 51.19 -2.99 -109.96
CA TRP A 167 50.97 -3.88 -108.82
C TRP A 167 51.55 -3.28 -107.52
N ASN A 168 52.77 -2.76 -107.55
CA ASN A 168 53.37 -2.07 -106.39
C ASN A 168 52.56 -0.81 -105.99
N LEU A 169 52.06 -0.04 -106.95
CA LEU A 169 51.21 1.13 -106.68
C LEU A 169 49.85 0.71 -106.09
N GLN A 170 49.23 -0.33 -106.63
CA GLN A 170 47.98 -0.90 -106.10
C GLN A 170 48.18 -1.46 -104.70
N ASN A 171 49.26 -2.20 -104.46
CA ASN A 171 49.59 -2.76 -103.15
C ASN A 171 49.91 -1.65 -102.14
N SER A 172 50.62 -0.58 -102.55
CA SER A 172 50.86 0.61 -101.70
C SER A 172 49.59 1.41 -101.40
N LEU A 173 48.64 1.48 -102.33
CA LEU A 173 47.33 2.11 -102.08
C LEU A 173 46.48 1.26 -101.13
N HIS A 174 46.49 -0.06 -101.31
CA HIS A 174 45.77 -0.99 -100.46
C HIS A 174 46.32 -1.01 -99.03
N GLU A 175 47.65 -1.01 -98.86
CA GLU A 175 48.30 -0.91 -97.54
C GLU A 175 47.92 0.42 -96.84
N ALA A 176 47.95 1.55 -97.56
CA ALA A 176 47.56 2.85 -97.02
C ALA A 176 46.04 2.99 -96.76
N GLU A 177 45.21 2.17 -97.39
CA GLU A 177 43.77 2.06 -97.10
C GLU A 177 43.53 1.17 -95.86
N MET A 178 44.26 0.06 -95.73
CA MET A 178 44.26 -0.78 -94.54
C MET A 178 44.78 -0.05 -93.31
N GLU A 179 45.85 0.75 -93.42
CA GLU A 179 46.38 1.57 -92.32
C GLU A 179 45.34 2.57 -91.80
N LYS A 180 44.64 3.29 -92.70
CA LYS A 180 43.54 4.19 -92.32
C LYS A 180 42.39 3.45 -91.63
N LEU A 181 41.98 2.30 -92.15
CA LEU A 181 40.92 1.50 -91.55
C LEU A 181 41.32 0.94 -90.17
N LEU A 182 42.61 0.61 -89.97
CA LEU A 182 43.15 0.23 -88.68
C LEU A 182 43.16 1.41 -87.69
N ASP A 183 43.56 2.61 -88.12
CA ASP A 183 43.52 3.82 -87.30
C ASP A 183 42.09 4.22 -86.91
N GLU A 184 41.15 4.21 -87.85
CA GLU A 184 39.73 4.44 -87.58
C GLU A 184 39.17 3.41 -86.60
N ARG A 185 39.47 2.13 -86.81
CA ARG A 185 39.08 1.04 -85.89
C ARG A 185 39.69 1.20 -84.51
N ASN A 186 40.96 1.62 -84.41
CA ASN A 186 41.64 1.85 -83.13
C ASN A 186 41.05 3.05 -82.39
N LYS A 187 40.73 4.14 -83.11
CA LYS A 187 40.03 5.30 -82.56
C LYS A 187 38.63 4.94 -82.02
N ILE A 188 37.85 4.17 -82.79
CA ILE A 188 36.54 3.65 -82.34
C ILE A 188 36.69 2.78 -81.08
N LEU A 189 37.74 1.96 -80.99
CA LEU A 189 38.02 1.17 -79.78
C LEU A 189 38.39 2.04 -78.58
N GLU A 190 39.16 3.11 -78.77
CA GLU A 190 39.53 4.05 -77.71
C GLU A 190 38.31 4.83 -77.21
N GLU A 191 37.47 5.35 -78.11
CA GLU A 191 36.19 5.99 -77.78
C GLU A 191 35.25 5.03 -77.04
N ARG A 192 35.15 3.76 -77.50
CA ARG A 192 34.36 2.72 -76.82
C ARG A 192 34.91 2.38 -75.44
N ASN A 193 36.23 2.32 -75.26
CA ASN A 193 36.85 2.11 -73.95
C ASN A 193 36.56 3.28 -73.00
N LYS A 194 36.67 4.52 -73.48
CA LYS A 194 36.35 5.73 -72.70
C LYS A 194 34.89 5.72 -72.23
N ILE A 195 33.93 5.43 -73.12
CA ILE A 195 32.51 5.31 -72.77
C ILE A 195 32.28 4.18 -71.76
N MET A 196 33.00 3.06 -71.89
CA MET A 196 32.92 1.94 -70.95
C MET A 196 33.42 2.34 -69.55
N ASP A 197 34.52 3.09 -69.45
CA ASP A 197 35.08 3.54 -68.17
C ASP A 197 34.21 4.64 -67.53
N GLU A 198 33.66 5.57 -68.31
CA GLU A 198 32.64 6.51 -67.84
C GLU A 198 31.40 5.78 -67.32
N ASN A 199 30.94 4.72 -68.00
CA ASN A 199 29.85 3.87 -67.51
C ASN A 199 30.17 3.15 -66.20
N LYS A 200 31.41 2.64 -66.02
CA LYS A 200 31.85 2.03 -64.75
C LYS A 200 31.81 3.04 -63.61
N VAL A 201 32.25 4.28 -63.83
CA VAL A 201 32.20 5.35 -62.83
C VAL A 201 30.74 5.67 -62.47
N VAL A 202 29.87 5.87 -63.46
CA VAL A 202 28.43 6.14 -63.22
C VAL A 202 27.76 4.98 -62.47
N LYS A 203 28.04 3.73 -62.84
CA LYS A 203 27.50 2.55 -62.16
C LYS A 203 27.99 2.43 -60.71
N THR A 204 29.26 2.75 -60.46
CA THR A 204 29.84 2.74 -59.10
C THR A 204 29.18 3.83 -58.24
N LEU A 205 29.08 5.05 -58.79
CA LEU A 205 28.43 6.18 -58.12
C LEU A 205 26.94 5.91 -57.82
N MET A 206 26.21 5.28 -58.75
CA MET A 206 24.82 4.87 -58.53
C MET A 206 24.71 3.86 -57.38
N MET A 207 25.58 2.85 -57.33
CA MET A 207 25.65 1.87 -56.24
C MET A 207 26.00 2.52 -54.89
N GLU A 208 26.92 3.49 -54.86
CA GLU A 208 27.26 4.26 -53.66
C GLU A 208 26.08 5.12 -53.17
N TYR A 209 25.32 5.73 -54.09
CA TYR A 209 24.09 6.46 -53.76
C TYR A 209 22.99 5.53 -53.24
N GLU A 210 22.75 4.39 -53.89
CA GLU A 210 21.79 3.38 -53.43
C GLU A 210 22.15 2.87 -52.03
N GLN A 211 23.42 2.55 -51.79
CA GLN A 211 23.93 2.16 -50.48
C GLN A 211 23.74 3.28 -49.43
N THR A 212 24.02 4.53 -49.78
CA THR A 212 23.86 5.68 -48.89
C THR A 212 22.39 5.94 -48.55
N MET A 213 21.49 5.84 -49.53
CA MET A 213 20.04 5.98 -49.32
C MET A 213 19.49 4.83 -48.46
N ALA A 214 19.87 3.58 -48.74
CA ALA A 214 19.46 2.43 -47.95
C ALA A 214 19.96 2.52 -46.50
N GLN A 215 21.21 2.97 -46.29
CA GLN A 215 21.77 3.20 -44.96
C GLN A 215 21.03 4.32 -44.23
N MET A 216 20.73 5.45 -44.89
CA MET A 216 19.98 6.56 -44.30
C MET A 216 18.56 6.17 -43.89
N ILE A 217 17.85 5.37 -44.71
CA ILE A 217 16.52 4.84 -44.36
C ILE A 217 16.63 3.94 -43.13
N LYS A 218 17.56 2.98 -43.13
CA LYS A 218 17.79 2.06 -42.02
C LYS A 218 18.16 2.78 -40.72
N ASP A 219 19.00 3.80 -40.78
CA ASP A 219 19.40 4.57 -39.59
C ASP A 219 18.23 5.39 -39.05
N ARG A 220 17.38 5.96 -39.92
CA ARG A 220 16.14 6.64 -39.54
C ARG A 220 15.13 5.69 -38.90
N GLU A 221 14.94 4.48 -39.45
CA GLU A 221 14.07 3.45 -38.86
C GLU A 221 14.59 2.97 -37.50
N ASN A 222 15.91 2.79 -37.36
CA ASN A 222 16.55 2.43 -36.10
C ASN A 222 16.42 3.55 -35.05
N GLU A 223 16.60 4.82 -35.43
CA GLU A 223 16.41 5.98 -34.56
C GLU A 223 14.95 6.11 -34.13
N GLN A 224 14.01 5.98 -35.07
CA GLN A 224 12.57 5.97 -34.76
C GLN A 224 12.21 4.83 -33.80
N SER A 225 12.68 3.60 -34.04
CA SER A 225 12.41 2.46 -33.14
C SER A 225 13.01 2.67 -31.75
N GLN A 226 14.19 3.30 -31.64
CA GLN A 226 14.80 3.65 -30.36
C GLN A 226 14.01 4.75 -29.63
N GLN A 227 13.57 5.79 -30.35
CA GLN A 227 12.74 6.85 -29.78
C GLN A 227 11.37 6.34 -29.33
N GLU A 228 10.74 5.43 -30.08
CA GLU A 228 9.48 4.80 -29.70
C GLU A 228 9.63 3.93 -28.44
N LYS A 229 10.72 3.16 -28.33
CA LYS A 229 11.05 2.41 -27.10
C LYS A 229 11.28 3.32 -25.91
N SER A 230 12.12 4.35 -26.06
CA SER A 230 12.40 5.33 -25.01
C SER A 230 11.12 6.08 -24.56
N ASN A 231 10.28 6.50 -25.51
CA ASN A 231 8.99 7.11 -25.21
C ASN A 231 8.04 6.15 -24.48
N SER A 232 8.06 4.85 -24.83
CA SER A 232 7.26 3.81 -24.16
C SER A 232 7.74 3.57 -22.72
N GLU A 233 9.05 3.48 -22.50
CA GLU A 233 9.67 3.33 -21.18
C GLU A 233 9.32 4.53 -20.29
N ILE A 234 9.51 5.77 -20.77
CA ILE A 234 9.15 7.00 -20.04
C ILE A 234 7.64 7.04 -19.72
N ALA A 235 6.77 6.59 -20.63
CA ALA A 235 5.33 6.51 -20.38
C ALA A 235 4.99 5.46 -19.30
N GLN A 236 5.66 4.31 -19.29
CA GLN A 236 5.49 3.28 -18.26
C GLN A 236 5.98 3.76 -16.89
N GLU A 237 7.13 4.43 -16.82
CA GLU A 237 7.66 5.04 -15.59
C GLU A 237 6.71 6.10 -15.04
N ARG A 238 6.20 7.00 -15.89
CA ARG A 238 5.16 7.99 -15.53
C ARG A 238 3.94 7.29 -14.94
N ASP A 239 3.43 6.25 -15.59
CA ASP A 239 2.21 5.56 -15.15
C ASP A 239 2.42 4.69 -13.91
N GLN A 240 3.66 4.26 -13.63
CA GLN A 240 4.07 3.68 -12.35
C GLN A 240 4.07 4.73 -11.25
N LEU A 241 4.78 5.85 -11.43
CA LEU A 241 4.83 6.95 -10.47
C LEU A 241 3.44 7.53 -10.18
N GLN A 242 2.55 7.61 -11.17
CA GLN A 242 1.17 8.06 -11.00
C GLN A 242 0.35 7.07 -10.15
N ARG A 243 0.57 5.76 -10.29
CA ARG A 243 -0.06 4.73 -9.44
C ARG A 243 0.47 4.81 -8.00
N ASP A 244 1.77 4.97 -7.84
CA ASP A 244 2.39 5.08 -6.52
C ASP A 244 1.95 6.35 -5.79
N LEU A 245 1.87 7.49 -6.50
CA LEU A 245 1.30 8.73 -5.97
C LEU A 245 -0.13 8.50 -5.46
N ASN A 246 -1.03 7.96 -6.28
CA ASN A 246 -2.42 7.65 -5.91
C ASN A 246 -2.50 6.69 -4.70
N ASN A 247 -1.59 5.71 -4.60
CA ASN A 247 -1.50 4.82 -3.44
C ASN A 247 -1.05 5.55 -2.16
N THR A 248 -0.10 6.48 -2.27
CA THR A 248 0.28 7.34 -1.12
C THR A 248 -0.86 8.27 -0.73
N GLU A 249 -1.57 8.90 -1.68
CA GLU A 249 -2.73 9.77 -1.43
C GLU A 249 -3.86 9.02 -0.69
N LYS A 250 -4.20 7.80 -1.11
CA LYS A 250 -5.14 6.92 -0.40
C LYS A 250 -4.68 6.61 1.03
N SER A 251 -3.39 6.32 1.19
CA SER A 251 -2.79 6.03 2.51
C SER A 251 -2.84 7.25 3.43
N PHE A 252 -2.58 8.44 2.91
CA PHE A 252 -2.73 9.71 3.62
C PHE A 252 -4.19 10.03 3.96
N ALA A 253 -5.14 9.76 3.07
CA ALA A 253 -6.57 9.95 3.32
C ALA A 253 -7.06 9.04 4.47
N HIS A 254 -6.69 7.76 4.46
CA HIS A 254 -7.00 6.83 5.55
C HIS A 254 -6.33 7.23 6.87
N LEU A 255 -5.07 7.68 6.83
CA LEU A 255 -4.37 8.21 8.00
C LEU A 255 -5.08 9.46 8.57
N HIS A 256 -5.51 10.38 7.71
CA HIS A 256 -6.26 11.57 8.09
C HIS A 256 -7.60 11.23 8.74
N GLU A 257 -8.36 10.27 8.18
CA GLU A 257 -9.60 9.76 8.77
C GLU A 257 -9.36 9.14 10.16
N LYS A 258 -8.31 8.33 10.30
CA LYS A 258 -7.92 7.73 11.59
C LYS A 258 -7.52 8.78 12.62
N PHE A 259 -6.79 9.83 12.22
CA PHE A 259 -6.49 10.97 13.09
C PHE A 259 -7.75 11.76 13.48
N GLY A 260 -8.70 11.94 12.56
CA GLY A 260 -10.00 12.55 12.85
C GLY A 260 -10.76 11.78 13.94
N LYS A 261 -10.91 10.46 13.77
CA LYS A 261 -11.54 9.57 14.75
C LYS A 261 -10.83 9.61 16.11
N LEU A 262 -9.49 9.54 16.12
CA LEU A 262 -8.70 9.61 17.34
C LEU A 262 -8.85 10.95 18.07
N LYS A 263 -8.86 12.07 17.32
CA LYS A 263 -9.09 13.41 17.87
C LYS A 263 -10.45 13.50 18.56
N THR A 264 -11.52 13.05 17.91
CA THR A 264 -12.88 13.02 18.50
C THR A 264 -12.93 12.13 19.75
N ALA A 265 -12.25 10.98 19.74
CA ALA A 265 -12.15 10.11 20.91
C ALA A 265 -11.43 10.80 22.09
N VAL A 266 -10.28 11.43 21.84
CA VAL A 266 -9.54 12.20 22.86
C VAL A 266 -10.37 13.38 23.41
N GLU A 267 -11.09 14.10 22.55
CA GLU A 267 -12.00 15.17 22.98
C GLU A 267 -13.17 14.64 23.84
N SER A 268 -13.67 13.43 23.55
CA SER A 268 -14.70 12.79 24.38
C SER A 268 -14.16 12.31 25.73
N TYR A 269 -12.96 11.72 25.76
CA TYR A 269 -12.31 11.31 27.00
C TYR A 269 -12.01 12.51 27.90
N ARG A 270 -11.54 13.63 27.33
CA ARG A 270 -11.33 14.87 28.09
C ARG A 270 -12.63 15.39 28.72
N LYS A 271 -13.74 15.40 27.97
CA LYS A 271 -15.06 15.79 28.52
C LYS A 271 -15.50 14.86 29.65
N ASN A 272 -15.28 13.55 29.51
CA ASN A 272 -15.59 12.57 30.55
C ASN A 272 -14.70 12.78 31.80
N GLU A 273 -13.41 13.02 31.61
CA GLU A 273 -12.46 13.35 32.68
C GLU A 273 -12.87 14.61 33.45
N ASP A 274 -13.31 15.67 32.75
CA ASP A 274 -13.79 16.91 33.38
C ASP A 274 -15.09 16.70 34.18
N VAL A 275 -16.01 15.83 33.70
CA VAL A 275 -17.20 15.41 34.45
C VAL A 275 -16.83 14.60 35.69
N LEU A 276 -15.96 13.60 35.57
CA LEU A 276 -15.50 12.78 36.69
C LEU A 276 -14.77 13.63 37.75
N LYS A 277 -13.92 14.57 37.33
CA LYS A 277 -13.28 15.54 38.22
C LYS A 277 -14.29 16.41 38.97
N LYS A 278 -15.43 16.75 38.35
CA LYS A 278 -16.50 17.47 39.04
C LYS A 278 -17.16 16.58 40.09
N VAL A 279 -17.56 15.36 39.72
CA VAL A 279 -18.19 14.40 40.67
C VAL A 279 -17.27 14.11 41.87
N VAL A 280 -15.96 13.96 41.67
CA VAL A 280 -15.00 13.77 42.76
C VAL A 280 -14.93 14.99 43.70
N LYS A 281 -15.00 16.23 43.17
CA LYS A 281 -15.04 17.44 43.99
C LYS A 281 -16.35 17.56 44.78
N ASP A 282 -17.47 17.30 44.13
CA ASP A 282 -18.80 17.36 44.76
C ASP A 282 -18.87 16.34 45.92
N LEU A 283 -18.38 15.11 45.73
CA LEU A 283 -18.25 14.09 46.78
C LEU A 283 -17.27 14.48 47.90
N GLN A 284 -16.16 15.16 47.60
CA GLN A 284 -15.24 15.68 48.62
C GLN A 284 -15.88 16.76 49.48
N GLU A 285 -16.71 17.62 48.89
CA GLU A 285 -17.49 18.62 49.62
C GLU A 285 -18.58 17.96 50.49
N ASP A 286 -19.28 16.95 49.99
CA ASP A 286 -20.26 16.18 50.76
C ASP A 286 -19.64 15.46 51.97
N VAL A 287 -18.48 14.81 51.80
CA VAL A 287 -17.74 14.19 52.91
C VAL A 287 -17.35 15.24 53.95
N LYS A 288 -16.77 16.37 53.52
CA LYS A 288 -16.39 17.46 54.43
C LYS A 288 -17.59 18.05 55.18
N ASN A 289 -18.74 18.17 54.51
CA ASN A 289 -19.99 18.62 55.12
C ASN A 289 -20.56 17.58 56.11
N ALA A 290 -20.42 16.29 55.83
CA ALA A 290 -20.80 15.22 56.75
C ALA A 290 -19.87 15.16 57.98
N GLU A 291 -18.56 15.31 57.79
CA GLU A 291 -17.57 15.41 58.87
C GLU A 291 -17.86 16.61 59.78
N ALA A 292 -18.13 17.78 59.22
CA ALA A 292 -18.48 18.97 60.01
C ALA A 292 -19.75 18.74 60.86
N LYS A 293 -20.81 18.14 60.29
CA LYS A 293 -22.03 17.76 61.02
C LYS A 293 -21.72 16.76 62.14
N TYR A 294 -20.88 15.76 61.87
CA TYR A 294 -20.47 14.78 62.87
C TYR A 294 -19.68 15.42 64.01
N GLN A 295 -18.73 16.31 63.74
CA GLN A 295 -17.95 17.00 64.79
C GLN A 295 -18.83 17.88 65.68
N VAL A 296 -19.81 18.59 65.10
CA VAL A 296 -20.79 19.38 65.89
C VAL A 296 -21.63 18.46 66.78
N LEU A 297 -22.16 17.35 66.24
CA LEU A 297 -22.96 16.41 67.02
C LEU A 297 -22.15 15.72 68.12
N LYS A 298 -20.91 15.33 67.82
CA LYS A 298 -19.95 14.77 68.77
C LYS A 298 -19.66 15.74 69.91
N SER A 299 -19.28 16.98 69.59
CA SER A 299 -19.01 18.02 70.59
C SER A 299 -20.22 18.29 71.49
N HIS A 300 -21.43 18.32 70.93
CA HIS A 300 -22.66 18.48 71.71
C HIS A 300 -22.92 17.27 72.64
N ALA A 301 -22.69 16.05 72.16
CA ALA A 301 -22.82 14.84 72.97
C ALA A 301 -21.77 14.78 74.10
N GLU A 302 -20.52 15.14 73.82
CA GLU A 302 -19.44 15.26 74.80
C GLU A 302 -19.75 16.34 75.86
N GLN A 303 -20.26 17.49 75.44
CA GLN A 303 -20.73 18.53 76.37
C GLN A 303 -21.87 18.02 77.26
N LYS A 304 -22.88 17.34 76.69
CA LYS A 304 -24.01 16.79 77.47
C LYS A 304 -23.58 15.70 78.44
N LEU A 305 -22.62 14.85 78.05
CA LEU A 305 -22.01 13.88 78.95
C LEU A 305 -21.28 14.58 80.11
N GLN A 306 -20.54 15.65 79.83
CA GLN A 306 -19.81 16.42 80.84
C GLN A 306 -20.76 17.15 81.79
N GLU A 307 -21.83 17.77 81.29
CA GLU A 307 -22.89 18.39 82.10
C GLU A 307 -23.54 17.35 83.04
N ALA A 308 -23.88 16.17 82.52
CA ALA A 308 -24.45 15.08 83.32
C ALA A 308 -23.46 14.55 84.38
N ASN A 309 -22.17 14.42 84.04
CA ASN A 309 -21.12 14.02 84.99
C ASN A 309 -20.94 15.06 86.11
N VAL A 310 -20.98 16.36 85.79
CA VAL A 310 -20.93 17.43 86.81
C VAL A 310 -22.14 17.35 87.73
N GLU A 311 -23.34 17.15 87.17
CA GLU A 311 -24.57 17.04 87.96
C GLU A 311 -24.60 15.78 88.84
N ILE A 312 -24.14 14.63 88.34
CA ILE A 312 -23.97 13.40 89.14
C ILE A 312 -23.01 13.65 90.31
N ASN A 313 -21.88 14.31 90.08
CA ASN A 313 -20.95 14.64 91.16
C ASN A 313 -21.56 15.64 92.17
N ARG A 314 -22.34 16.63 91.70
CA ARG A 314 -23.08 17.58 92.55
C ARG A 314 -24.10 16.87 93.44
N VAL A 315 -24.90 15.96 92.88
CA VAL A 315 -25.89 15.17 93.63
C VAL A 315 -25.20 14.23 94.62
N GLN A 316 -24.15 13.52 94.21
CA GLN A 316 -23.39 12.64 95.10
C GLN A 316 -22.72 13.40 96.26
N THR A 317 -22.20 14.60 96.02
CA THR A 317 -21.59 15.43 97.07
C THR A 317 -22.64 16.01 98.03
N SER A 318 -23.78 16.49 97.53
CA SER A 318 -24.92 16.90 98.36
C SER A 318 -25.41 15.74 99.23
N TYR A 319 -25.66 14.58 98.63
CA TYR A 319 -26.13 13.39 99.35
C TYR A 319 -25.13 12.92 100.41
N LYS A 320 -23.81 12.95 100.13
CA LYS A 320 -22.78 12.64 101.12
C LYS A 320 -22.77 13.65 102.29
N ALA A 321 -22.99 14.94 102.02
CA ALA A 321 -23.08 15.97 103.05
C ALA A 321 -24.34 15.82 103.91
N GLU A 322 -25.50 15.58 103.29
CA GLU A 322 -26.77 15.29 103.97
C GLU A 322 -26.67 14.02 104.83
N LEU A 323 -26.10 12.94 104.29
CA LEU A 323 -25.88 11.69 105.02
C LEU A 323 -24.95 11.89 106.22
N ALA A 324 -23.87 12.67 106.10
CA ALA A 324 -23.01 13.03 107.21
C ALA A 324 -23.76 13.87 108.27
N GLY A 325 -24.62 14.79 107.83
CA GLY A 325 -25.51 15.56 108.70
C GLY A 325 -26.49 14.67 109.50
N PHE A 326 -27.17 13.73 108.82
CA PHE A 326 -28.05 12.77 109.47
C PHE A 326 -27.30 11.81 110.42
N GLN A 327 -26.09 11.36 110.06
CA GLN A 327 -25.25 10.55 110.95
C GLN A 327 -24.82 11.33 112.20
N ALA A 328 -24.47 12.61 112.06
CA ALA A 328 -24.15 13.48 113.19
C ALA A 328 -25.38 13.73 114.11
N ALA A 329 -26.56 13.99 113.52
CA ALA A 329 -27.81 14.13 114.26
C ALA A 329 -28.21 12.83 114.99
N LEU A 330 -28.11 11.68 114.32
CA LEU A 330 -28.34 10.36 114.92
C LEU A 330 -27.38 10.09 116.09
N LYS A 331 -26.09 10.44 115.94
CA LYS A 331 -25.10 10.30 117.02
C LYS A 331 -25.43 11.22 118.21
N ARG A 332 -25.87 12.45 117.96
CA ARG A 332 -26.30 13.41 119.00
C ARG A 332 -27.50 12.88 119.78
N GLU A 333 -28.57 12.45 119.10
CA GLU A 333 -29.77 11.91 119.78
C GLU A 333 -29.49 10.56 120.45
N LYS A 334 -28.65 9.68 119.90
CA LYS A 334 -28.19 8.46 120.58
C LYS A 334 -27.44 8.79 121.88
N THR A 335 -26.52 9.76 121.85
CA THR A 335 -25.77 10.20 123.05
C THR A 335 -26.71 10.81 124.10
N LYS A 336 -27.67 11.63 123.68
CA LYS A 336 -28.71 12.20 124.55
C LYS A 336 -29.60 11.13 125.16
N THR A 337 -30.05 10.14 124.38
CA THR A 337 -30.82 8.99 124.89
C THR A 337 -30.01 8.18 125.90
N SER A 338 -28.73 7.91 125.61
CA SER A 338 -27.82 7.22 126.55
C SER A 338 -27.61 8.00 127.85
N SER A 339 -27.51 9.34 127.78
CA SER A 339 -27.38 10.19 128.95
C SER A 339 -28.67 10.26 129.77
N LEU A 340 -29.83 10.32 129.12
CA LEU A 340 -31.13 10.26 129.78
C LEU A 340 -31.37 8.88 130.43
N GLN A 341 -30.99 7.79 129.77
CA GLN A 341 -31.02 6.45 130.35
C GLN A 341 -30.13 6.36 131.58
N GLN A 342 -28.88 6.81 131.50
CA GLN A 342 -27.96 6.84 132.65
C GLN A 342 -28.51 7.68 133.81
N ASN A 343 -29.14 8.83 133.52
CA ASN A 343 -29.77 9.67 134.55
C ASN A 343 -30.99 8.99 135.18
N LEU A 344 -31.81 8.30 134.38
CA LEU A 344 -32.96 7.53 134.86
C LEU A 344 -32.52 6.32 135.69
N ASP A 345 -31.46 5.62 135.29
CA ASP A 345 -30.87 4.51 136.04
C ASP A 345 -30.30 5.01 137.37
N GLN A 346 -29.58 6.14 137.37
CA GLN A 346 -29.11 6.81 138.59
C GLN A 346 -30.29 7.18 139.50
N LYS A 347 -31.33 7.85 138.98
CA LYS A 347 -32.52 8.23 139.78
C LYS A 347 -33.31 7.02 140.27
N THR A 348 -33.29 5.91 139.53
CA THR A 348 -33.86 4.63 139.96
C THR A 348 -33.04 4.02 141.09
N ASN A 349 -31.71 4.11 141.05
CA ASN A 349 -30.84 3.66 142.12
C ASN A 349 -30.95 4.53 143.37
N GLU A 350 -30.93 5.86 143.24
CA GLU A 350 -31.17 6.79 144.35
C GLU A 350 -32.54 6.55 145.01
N ASN A 351 -33.60 6.29 144.24
CA ASN A 351 -34.90 5.91 144.81
C ASN A 351 -34.83 4.56 145.53
N LYS A 352 -34.14 3.55 145.00
CA LYS A 352 -33.94 2.26 145.70
C LYS A 352 -33.17 2.43 147.00
N GLU A 353 -32.13 3.26 147.02
CA GLU A 353 -31.36 3.60 148.23
C GLU A 353 -32.23 4.35 149.24
N LEU A 354 -33.02 5.34 148.81
CA LEU A 354 -33.98 6.04 149.67
C LEU A 354 -35.05 5.10 150.24
N THR A 355 -35.61 4.20 149.41
CA THR A 355 -36.55 3.16 149.89
C THR A 355 -35.87 2.24 150.89
N SER A 356 -34.64 1.79 150.62
CA SER A 356 -33.88 0.95 151.56
C SER A 356 -33.57 1.66 152.88
N ILE A 357 -33.28 2.96 152.86
CA ILE A 357 -33.08 3.77 154.07
C ILE A 357 -34.40 3.93 154.83
N CYS A 358 -35.52 4.16 154.13
CA CYS A 358 -36.85 4.20 154.74
C CYS A 358 -37.23 2.86 155.37
N ASP A 359 -36.97 1.73 154.71
CA ASP A 359 -37.21 0.38 155.24
C ASP A 359 -36.30 0.09 156.46
N GLU A 360 -35.04 0.53 156.43
CA GLU A 360 -34.12 0.44 157.57
C GLU A 360 -34.57 1.33 158.75
N LEU A 361 -35.16 2.50 158.47
CA LEU A 361 -35.78 3.38 159.46
C LEU A 361 -37.05 2.76 160.04
N ILE A 362 -37.94 2.19 159.23
CA ILE A 362 -39.12 1.44 159.71
C ILE A 362 -38.67 0.24 160.57
N SER A 363 -37.59 -0.44 160.19
CA SER A 363 -36.99 -1.51 160.99
C SER A 363 -36.38 -1.03 162.31
N LYS A 364 -35.91 0.22 162.41
CA LYS A 364 -35.33 0.80 163.65
C LYS A 364 -36.39 1.48 164.53
N VAL A 365 -37.46 2.01 163.94
CA VAL A 365 -38.65 2.54 164.62
C VAL A 365 -39.70 1.42 164.71
N GLY A 366 -39.27 0.25 165.20
CA GLY A 366 -40.15 -0.89 165.46
C GLY A 366 -41.33 -0.50 166.35
N PRO A 367 -42.47 -1.20 166.23
CA PRO A 367 -43.78 -0.68 166.62
C PRO A 367 -43.80 -0.21 168.08
N MET A 368 -44.09 1.07 168.28
CA MET A 368 -44.40 1.65 169.58
C MET A 368 -45.80 1.19 170.02
N PRO A 369 -45.93 0.39 171.10
CA PRO A 369 -47.17 0.35 171.89
C PRO A 369 -47.35 1.65 172.70
#